data_AF-A0A0N4XRI0-F1
#
_entry.id   AF-A0A0N4XRI0-F1
#
_cell.length_a   1.000
_cell.length_b   1.000
_cell.length_c   1.000
_cell.angle_alpha   90.00
_cell.angle_beta   90.00
_cell.angle_gamma   90.00
#
_symmetry.space_group_name_H-M   'P 1'
#
loop_
_entity.id
_entity.type
_entity.pdbx_description
1 polymer ?
#
loop_
_entity_poly.entity_id
_entity_poly.type
_entity_poly.pdbx_seq_one_letter_code
_entity_poly.pdbx_strand_id
1 'polypeptide(L)'
;VRSLYSKKWEERKNAITTVRQRLENIPPTEAAGYLDAGVAILQRHLKDPLHNVYVSVLELLNFICTRFIPQHNLHKMAPAVAKDLGRIILLRASDNDRRSAGETLSVVNEILEQDVKVAKAFLTRFLRSTVRGGQRGQATIVQNATESLGTPNAEV
;
A
#
# COMPACT_ATOMS: atom_id res chain seq x y z
N VAL A 1 -12.25 15.43 -6.35
CA VAL A 1 -11.89 14.60 -7.52
C VAL A 1 -11.06 15.36 -8.56
N ARG A 2 -11.48 16.51 -9.10
CA ARG A 2 -10.71 17.23 -10.15
C ARG A 2 -9.24 17.51 -9.80
N SER A 3 -8.97 17.90 -8.55
CA SER A 3 -7.61 18.17 -8.06
C SER A 3 -6.69 16.93 -8.04
N LEU A 4 -7.22 15.72 -7.86
CA LEU A 4 -6.45 14.47 -7.95
C LEU A 4 -5.84 14.28 -9.35
N TYR A 5 -6.50 14.79 -10.39
CA TYR A 5 -6.04 14.66 -11.78
C TYR A 5 -5.36 15.92 -12.31
N SER A 6 -5.05 16.88 -11.44
CA SER A 6 -4.40 18.12 -11.86
C SER A 6 -3.02 17.89 -12.45
N LYS A 7 -2.66 18.72 -13.43
CA LYS A 7 -1.28 18.79 -13.93
C LYS A 7 -0.33 19.36 -12.88
N LYS A 8 -0.82 20.21 -11.98
CA LYS A 8 -0.03 20.75 -10.86
C LYS A 8 0.12 19.69 -9.77
N TRP A 9 1.35 19.41 -9.39
CA TRP A 9 1.65 18.31 -8.47
C TRP A 9 1.24 18.66 -7.03
N GLU A 10 1.30 19.93 -6.67
CA GLU A 10 0.86 20.46 -5.38
C GLU A 10 -0.64 20.20 -5.17
N GLU A 11 -1.45 20.44 -6.21
CA GLU A 11 -2.89 20.17 -6.17
C GLU A 11 -3.18 18.68 -6.00
N ARG A 12 -2.41 17.79 -6.65
CA ARG A 12 -2.54 16.33 -6.47
C ARG A 12 -2.14 15.91 -5.06
N LYS A 13 -1.00 16.39 -4.57
CA LYS A 13 -0.50 16.11 -3.21
C LYS A 13 -1.53 16.50 -2.16
N ASN A 14 -2.01 17.73 -2.22
CA ASN A 14 -3.00 18.24 -1.27
C ASN A 14 -4.30 17.43 -1.34
N ALA A 15 -4.74 17.06 -2.55
CA ALA A 15 -5.93 16.24 -2.71
C ALA A 15 -5.80 14.83 -2.09
N ILE A 16 -4.62 14.19 -2.20
CA ILE A 16 -4.35 12.91 -1.53
C ILE A 16 -4.40 13.07 -0.01
N THR A 17 -3.80 14.14 0.54
CA THR A 17 -3.88 14.44 1.98
C THR A 17 -5.32 14.65 2.45
N THR A 18 -6.13 15.38 1.68
CA THR A 18 -7.56 15.57 1.98
C THR A 18 -8.33 14.25 1.96
N VAL A 19 -8.01 13.33 1.03
CA VAL A 19 -8.61 11.99 1.02
C VAL A 19 -8.29 11.25 2.33
N ARG A 20 -7.02 11.25 2.76
CA ARG A 20 -6.61 10.62 4.04
C ARG A 20 -7.40 11.18 5.22
N GLN A 21 -7.45 12.52 5.35
CA GLN A 21 -8.19 13.20 6.42
C GLN A 21 -9.70 12.90 6.38
N ARG A 22 -10.26 12.74 5.17
CA ARG A 22 -11.68 12.38 5.03
C ARG A 22 -11.95 10.97 5.56
N LEU A 23 -11.05 10.02 5.28
CA LEU A 23 -11.17 8.63 5.75
C LEU A 23 -11.08 8.50 7.28
N GLU A 24 -10.45 9.44 7.98
CA GLU A 24 -10.35 9.41 9.45
C GLU A 24 -11.71 9.49 10.17
N ASN A 25 -12.74 10.04 9.51
CA ASN A 25 -14.02 10.37 10.13
C ASN A 25 -15.24 9.68 9.46
N ILE A 26 -15.02 8.59 8.72
CA ILE A 26 -16.10 7.90 8.01
C ILE A 26 -16.90 7.00 8.96
N PRO A 27 -18.25 7.03 8.91
CA PRO A 27 -19.06 6.11 9.71
C PRO A 27 -18.85 4.66 9.24
N PRO A 28 -18.89 3.66 10.15
CA PRO A 28 -18.68 2.26 9.79
C PRO A 28 -19.57 1.73 8.65
N THR A 29 -20.78 2.26 8.52
CA THR A 29 -21.76 1.88 7.49
C THR A 29 -21.32 2.22 6.07
N GLU A 30 -20.47 3.23 5.90
CA GLU A 30 -19.98 3.68 4.59
C GLU A 30 -18.53 3.23 4.32
N ALA A 31 -17.83 2.71 5.33
CA ALA A 31 -16.40 2.47 5.30
C ALA A 31 -15.94 1.58 4.14
N ALA A 32 -16.71 0.54 3.78
CA ALA A 32 -16.37 -0.34 2.67
C ALA A 32 -16.35 0.40 1.31
N GLY A 33 -17.35 1.25 1.04
CA GLY A 33 -17.39 2.03 -0.20
C GLY A 33 -16.27 3.06 -0.28
N TYR A 34 -15.90 3.66 0.86
CA TYR A 34 -14.75 4.55 0.94
C TYR A 34 -13.41 3.81 0.81
N LEU A 35 -13.32 2.56 1.27
CA LEU A 35 -12.14 1.71 1.03
C LEU A 35 -11.96 1.49 -0.48
N ASP A 36 -13.01 1.08 -1.18
CA ASP A 36 -12.94 0.86 -2.64
C ASP A 36 -12.52 2.13 -3.39
N ALA A 37 -13.09 3.28 -3.03
CA ALA A 37 -12.69 4.57 -3.60
C ALA A 37 -11.22 4.91 -3.28
N GLY A 38 -10.77 4.67 -2.04
CA GLY A 38 -9.39 4.87 -1.62
C GLY A 38 -8.41 3.98 -2.39
N VAL A 39 -8.76 2.70 -2.60
CA VAL A 39 -7.97 1.75 -3.39
C VAL A 39 -7.87 2.20 -4.85
N ALA A 40 -8.97 2.66 -5.46
CA ALA A 40 -8.95 3.19 -6.82
C ALA A 40 -8.03 4.41 -6.96
N ILE A 41 -8.01 5.30 -5.96
CA ILE A 41 -7.09 6.43 -5.89
C ILE A 41 -5.64 5.94 -5.78
N LEU A 42 -5.36 4.97 -4.89
CA LEU A 42 -4.02 4.37 -4.74
C LEU A 42 -3.53 3.70 -6.03
N GLN A 43 -4.36 2.93 -6.72
CA GLN A 43 -4.01 2.28 -7.99
C GLN A 43 -3.53 3.26 -9.06
N ARG A 44 -4.08 4.48 -9.06
CA ARG A 44 -3.68 5.56 -9.95
C ARG A 44 -2.39 6.22 -9.47
N HIS A 45 -2.36 6.63 -8.21
CA HIS A 45 -1.35 7.56 -7.70
C HIS A 45 -0.08 6.89 -7.17
N LEU A 46 -0.08 5.58 -6.92
CA LEU A 46 1.16 4.83 -6.65
C LEU A 46 2.11 4.80 -7.87
N LYS A 47 1.64 5.28 -9.02
CA LYS A 47 2.41 5.44 -10.26
C LYS A 47 2.80 6.89 -10.52
N ASP A 48 2.58 7.81 -9.57
CA ASP A 48 2.94 9.21 -9.76
C ASP A 48 4.46 9.34 -9.89
N PRO A 49 4.96 10.00 -10.95
CA PRO A 49 6.41 10.11 -11.17
C PRO A 49 7.08 11.08 -10.20
N LEU A 50 6.31 11.99 -9.57
CA LEU A 50 6.87 13.00 -8.69
C LEU A 50 6.91 12.50 -7.26
N HIS A 51 8.13 12.38 -6.72
CA HIS A 51 8.39 11.87 -5.39
C HIS A 51 7.56 12.57 -4.30
N ASN A 52 7.43 13.90 -4.35
CA ASN A 52 6.66 14.66 -3.36
C ASN A 52 5.16 14.30 -3.32
N VAL A 53 4.58 13.88 -4.44
CA VAL A 53 3.21 13.37 -4.50
C VAL A 53 3.20 11.92 -4.02
N TYR A 54 4.17 11.13 -4.49
CA TYR A 54 4.29 9.72 -4.17
C TYR A 54 4.38 9.44 -2.66
N VAL A 55 5.13 10.25 -1.90
CA VAL A 55 5.20 10.12 -0.42
C VAL A 55 3.83 10.27 0.22
N SER A 56 3.03 11.26 -0.18
CA SER A 56 1.66 11.41 0.36
C SER A 56 0.74 10.26 -0.04
N VAL A 57 0.99 9.60 -1.17
CA VAL A 57 0.27 8.38 -1.57
C VAL A 57 0.67 7.20 -0.69
N LEU A 58 1.95 7.07 -0.36
CA LEU A 58 2.43 6.05 0.57
C LEU A 58 1.87 6.25 1.98
N GLU A 59 1.75 7.50 2.46
CA GLU A 59 1.06 7.82 3.73
C GLU A 59 -0.41 7.38 3.71
N LEU A 60 -1.12 7.58 2.59
CA LEU A 60 -2.49 7.11 2.42
C LEU A 60 -2.56 5.58 2.39
N LEU A 61 -1.65 4.91 1.67
CA LEU A 61 -1.55 3.45 1.62
C LEU A 61 -1.33 2.89 3.02
N ASN A 62 -0.36 3.44 3.76
CA ASN A 62 -0.05 3.03 5.12
C ASN A 62 -1.31 3.18 5.98
N PHE A 63 -1.90 4.37 6.03
CA PHE A 63 -3.11 4.64 6.81
C PHE A 63 -4.26 3.67 6.50
N ILE A 64 -4.51 3.38 5.21
CA ILE A 64 -5.59 2.45 4.82
C ILE A 64 -5.32 1.05 5.37
N CYS A 65 -4.10 0.56 5.20
CA CYS A 65 -3.73 -0.81 5.56
C CYS A 65 -3.56 -1.01 7.07
N THR A 66 -2.98 -0.05 7.78
CA THR A 66 -2.63 -0.18 9.20
C THR A 66 -3.67 0.35 10.16
N ARG A 67 -4.53 1.27 9.72
CA ARG A 67 -5.56 1.90 10.56
C ARG A 67 -6.96 1.69 10.06
N PHE A 68 -7.27 2.08 8.82
CA PHE A 68 -8.64 2.10 8.32
C PHE A 68 -9.25 0.69 8.23
N ILE A 69 -8.55 -0.26 7.61
CA ILE A 69 -9.03 -1.65 7.49
C ILE A 69 -9.28 -2.28 8.87
N PRO A 70 -8.31 -2.24 9.83
CA PRO A 70 -8.53 -2.77 11.16
C PRO A 70 -9.65 -2.06 11.93
N GLN A 71 -9.67 -0.73 11.94
CA GLN A 71 -10.65 0.07 12.70
C GLN A 71 -12.10 -0.21 12.28
N HIS A 72 -12.32 -0.48 10.99
CA HIS A 72 -13.65 -0.77 10.44
C HIS A 72 -13.92 -2.27 10.25
N ASN A 73 -13.04 -3.16 10.73
CA ASN A 73 -13.17 -4.62 10.60
C ASN A 73 -13.30 -5.10 9.14
N LEU A 74 -12.62 -4.44 8.20
CA LEU A 74 -12.72 -4.71 6.76
C LEU A 74 -11.71 -5.76 6.27
N HIS A 75 -11.15 -6.59 7.15
CA HIS A 75 -10.10 -7.58 6.78
C HIS A 75 -10.52 -8.54 5.67
N LYS A 76 -11.83 -8.80 5.50
CA LYS A 76 -12.36 -9.61 4.38
C LYS A 76 -12.05 -9.01 3.01
N MET A 77 -11.85 -7.70 2.92
CA MET A 77 -11.50 -6.98 1.69
C MET A 77 -9.98 -6.94 1.45
N ALA A 78 -9.15 -7.20 2.45
CA ALA A 78 -7.69 -7.11 2.34
C ALA A 78 -7.09 -7.95 1.18
N PRO A 79 -7.58 -9.18 0.87
CA PRO A 79 -7.11 -9.92 -0.31
C PRO A 79 -7.35 -9.20 -1.64
N ALA A 80 -8.48 -8.49 -1.78
CA ALA A 80 -8.78 -7.69 -2.97
C ALA A 80 -7.86 -6.46 -3.04
N VAL A 81 -7.69 -5.75 -1.92
CA VAL A 81 -6.73 -4.64 -1.80
C VAL A 81 -5.32 -5.08 -2.21
N ALA A 82 -4.83 -6.19 -1.66
CA ALA A 82 -3.53 -6.75 -2.00
C ALA A 82 -3.44 -7.14 -3.47
N LYS A 83 -4.49 -7.77 -4.03
CA LYS A 83 -4.54 -8.13 -5.45
C LYS A 83 -4.37 -6.90 -6.36
N ASP A 84 -5.06 -5.82 -6.02
CA ASP A 84 -5.17 -4.59 -6.80
C ASP A 84 -3.92 -3.71 -6.72
N LEU A 85 -3.27 -3.67 -5.56
CA LEU A 85 -2.11 -2.80 -5.31
C LEU A 85 -0.78 -3.55 -5.41
N GLY A 86 -0.76 -4.85 -5.12
CA GLY A 86 0.48 -5.61 -4.93
C GLY A 86 1.40 -5.59 -6.14
N ARG A 87 0.87 -5.66 -7.36
CA ARG A 87 1.69 -5.55 -8.58
C ARG A 87 2.42 -4.20 -8.66
N ILE A 88 1.73 -3.10 -8.33
CA ILE A 88 2.27 -1.75 -8.42
C ILE A 88 3.35 -1.58 -7.36
N ILE A 89 3.07 -2.01 -6.13
CA ILE A 89 4.01 -1.95 -5.00
C ILE A 89 5.33 -2.69 -5.34
N LEU A 90 5.24 -3.91 -5.87
CA LEU A 90 6.43 -4.69 -6.24
C LEU A 90 7.29 -4.00 -7.30
N LEU A 91 6.65 -3.34 -8.27
CA LEU A 91 7.37 -2.55 -9.28
C LEU A 91 8.05 -1.34 -8.63
N ARG A 92 7.34 -0.59 -7.78
CA ARG A 92 7.90 0.60 -7.11
C ARG A 92 9.03 0.28 -6.15
N ALA A 93 8.93 -0.83 -5.41
CA ALA A 93 10.01 -1.35 -4.58
C ALA A 93 11.24 -1.79 -5.41
N SER A 94 11.05 -2.02 -6.71
CA SER A 94 12.11 -2.38 -7.66
C SER A 94 12.61 -1.21 -8.51
N ASP A 95 12.10 0.01 -8.31
CA ASP A 95 12.49 1.17 -9.10
C ASP A 95 13.99 1.48 -9.00
N ASN A 96 14.57 2.02 -10.07
CA ASN A 96 15.96 2.46 -10.07
C ASN A 96 16.19 3.70 -9.20
N ASP A 97 15.15 4.52 -9.00
CA ASP A 97 15.15 5.56 -7.98
C ASP A 97 15.16 4.93 -6.59
N ARG A 98 16.34 4.87 -5.99
CA ARG A 98 16.56 4.27 -4.67
C ARG A 98 15.73 4.95 -3.59
N ARG A 99 15.42 6.24 -3.74
CA ARG A 99 14.64 6.98 -2.75
C ARG A 99 13.20 6.47 -2.71
N SER A 100 12.50 6.50 -3.84
CA SER A 100 11.12 6.01 -3.90
C SER A 100 11.01 4.51 -3.62
N ALA A 101 11.99 3.71 -4.06
CA ALA A 101 12.05 2.29 -3.75
C ALA A 101 12.22 2.03 -2.24
N GLY A 102 13.12 2.77 -1.58
CA GLY A 102 13.34 2.67 -0.13
C GLY A 102 12.11 3.03 0.70
N GLU A 103 11.46 4.15 0.37
CA GLU A 103 10.20 4.56 1.03
C GLU A 103 9.09 3.52 0.84
N THR A 104 9.01 2.91 -0.34
CA THR A 104 8.04 1.84 -0.62
C THR A 104 8.30 0.63 0.27
N LEU A 105 9.56 0.21 0.40
CA LEU A 105 9.94 -0.91 1.25
C LEU A 105 9.63 -0.62 2.73
N SER A 106 9.94 0.59 3.21
CA SER A 106 9.65 1.01 4.58
C SER A 106 8.15 0.89 4.89
N VAL A 107 7.30 1.50 4.06
CA VAL A 107 5.84 1.47 4.27
C VAL A 107 5.29 0.05 4.14
N VAL A 108 5.81 -0.78 3.23
CA VAL A 108 5.39 -2.18 3.15
C VAL A 108 5.75 -2.93 4.42
N ASN A 109 6.97 -2.78 4.95
CA ASN A 109 7.36 -3.44 6.19
C ASN A 109 6.43 -3.04 7.35
N GLU A 110 6.16 -1.73 7.51
CA GLU A 110 5.21 -1.24 8.52
C GLU A 110 3.82 -1.88 8.39
N ILE A 111 3.31 -2.00 7.15
CA ILE A 111 2.02 -2.65 6.88
C ILE A 111 2.03 -4.12 7.30
N LEU A 112 3.13 -4.82 7.02
CA LEU A 112 3.27 -6.24 7.33
C LEU A 112 3.43 -6.51 8.84
N GLU A 113 4.00 -5.57 9.59
CA GLU A 113 4.23 -5.69 11.03
C GLU A 113 3.00 -5.31 11.86
N GLN A 114 2.15 -4.41 11.36
CA GLN A 114 1.08 -3.82 12.18
C GLN A 114 -0.20 -4.67 12.31
N ASP A 115 -0.62 -5.38 11.26
CA ASP A 115 -1.84 -6.21 11.28
C ASP A 115 -1.63 -7.54 10.55
N VAL A 116 -1.69 -8.66 11.29
CA VAL A 116 -1.40 -10.01 10.78
C VAL A 116 -2.34 -10.43 9.64
N LYS A 117 -3.61 -10.00 9.64
CA LYS A 117 -4.57 -10.39 8.60
C LYS A 117 -4.30 -9.64 7.30
N VAL A 118 -3.97 -8.36 7.38
CA VAL A 118 -3.52 -7.55 6.23
C VAL A 118 -2.18 -8.07 5.72
N ALA A 119 -1.23 -8.34 6.62
CA ALA A 119 0.07 -8.90 6.29
C ALA A 119 -0.04 -10.21 5.52
N LYS A 120 -0.87 -11.14 6.02
CA LYS A 120 -1.15 -12.42 5.34
C LYS A 120 -1.70 -12.22 3.93
N ALA A 121 -2.61 -11.26 3.73
CA ALA A 121 -3.18 -10.98 2.42
C ALA A 121 -2.12 -10.48 1.43
N PHE A 122 -1.28 -9.52 1.85
CA PHE A 122 -0.19 -8.98 1.02
C PHE A 122 0.92 -9.99 0.76
N LEU A 123 1.39 -10.72 1.77
CA LEU A 123 2.42 -11.75 1.60
C LEU A 123 1.96 -12.88 0.68
N THR A 124 0.71 -13.35 0.82
CA THR A 124 0.14 -14.34 -0.12
C THR A 124 0.18 -13.82 -1.55
N ARG A 125 -0.08 -12.52 -1.75
CA ARG A 125 -0.01 -11.90 -3.06
C ARG A 125 1.42 -11.78 -3.57
N PHE A 126 2.36 -11.35 -2.73
CA PHE A 126 3.75 -11.17 -3.09
C PHE A 126 4.42 -12.49 -3.44
N LEU A 127 4.24 -13.55 -2.64
CA LEU A 127 4.80 -14.88 -2.91
C LEU A 127 4.34 -15.47 -4.24
N ARG A 128 3.10 -15.19 -4.66
CA ARG A 128 2.53 -15.70 -5.92
C ARG A 128 2.75 -14.78 -7.12
N SER A 129 3.36 -13.61 -6.93
CA SER A 129 3.50 -12.64 -8.00
C SER A 129 4.58 -13.06 -8.99
N THR A 130 4.29 -12.91 -10.29
CA THR A 130 5.22 -13.18 -11.39
C THR A 130 5.49 -11.91 -12.22
N VAL A 131 5.28 -10.74 -11.62
CA VAL A 131 5.42 -9.46 -12.33
C VAL A 131 6.87 -9.23 -12.76
N ARG A 132 7.06 -9.08 -14.08
CA ARG A 132 8.37 -8.71 -14.66
C ARG A 132 8.79 -7.32 -14.17
N GLY A 133 10.05 -7.21 -13.73
CA GLY A 133 10.62 -5.98 -13.20
C GLY A 133 10.34 -5.75 -11.72
N GLY A 134 9.52 -6.59 -11.06
CA GLY A 134 9.23 -6.49 -9.63
C GLY A 134 9.99 -7.49 -8.76
N GLN A 135 10.84 -8.33 -9.34
CA GLN A 135 11.47 -9.45 -8.63
C GLN A 135 12.43 -8.98 -7.51
N ARG A 136 13.13 -7.86 -7.72
CA ARG A 136 14.04 -7.31 -6.71
C ARG A 136 13.27 -6.90 -5.45
N GLY A 137 12.26 -6.06 -5.62
CA GLY A 137 11.38 -5.60 -4.55
C GLY A 137 10.63 -6.76 -3.90
N GLN A 138 10.17 -7.75 -4.68
CA GLN A 138 9.55 -8.97 -4.16
C GLN A 138 10.50 -9.74 -3.24
N ALA A 139 11.74 -9.99 -3.68
CA ALA A 139 12.73 -10.71 -2.89
C ALA A 139 13.04 -9.97 -1.59
N THR A 140 13.25 -8.64 -1.65
CA THR A 140 13.52 -7.82 -0.46
C THR A 140 12.33 -7.81 0.52
N ILE A 141 11.10 -7.65 0.03
CA ILE A 141 9.91 -7.66 0.90
C ILE A 141 9.75 -9.03 1.59
N VAL A 142 9.92 -10.13 0.84
CA VAL A 142 9.80 -11.48 1.40
C VAL A 142 10.91 -11.76 2.41
N GLN A 143 12.14 -11.32 2.12
CA GLN A 143 13.27 -11.44 3.05
C GLN A 143 12.97 -10.66 4.34
N ASN A 144 12.63 -9.37 4.26
CA ASN A 144 12.32 -8.54 5.42
C ASN A 144 11.19 -9.16 6.26
N ALA A 145 10.13 -9.65 5.61
CA ALA A 145 9.00 -10.28 6.31
C ALA A 145 9.40 -11.60 6.98
N THR A 146 10.34 -12.34 6.39
CA THR A 146 10.87 -13.57 6.98
C THR A 146 11.71 -13.27 8.21
N GLU A 147 12.50 -12.20 8.16
CA GLU A 147 13.33 -11.74 9.27
C GLU A 147 12.48 -11.16 10.42
N SER A 148 11.40 -10.43 10.10
CA SER A 148 10.56 -9.77 11.12
C SER A 148 9.43 -10.64 11.69
N LEU A 149 8.79 -11.47 10.85
CA LEU A 149 7.65 -12.31 11.25
C LEU A 149 8.02 -13.77 11.51
N GLY A 150 9.23 -14.19 11.13
CA GLY A 150 9.70 -15.56 11.20
C GLY A 150 9.30 -16.44 10.00
N THR A 151 9.96 -17.60 9.86
CA THR A 151 9.57 -18.62 8.87
C THR A 151 8.53 -19.58 9.45
N PRO A 152 7.52 -19.99 8.67
CA PRO A 152 6.79 -21.20 8.98
C PRO A 152 7.77 -22.38 8.84
N ASN A 153 8.11 -23.02 9.96
CA ASN A 153 9.09 -24.11 10.12
C ASN A 153 10.54 -23.67 10.35
N ALA A 154 10.79 -22.81 11.35
CA ALA A 154 12.16 -22.43 11.75
C ALA A 154 13.02 -23.57 12.34
N GLU A 155 12.43 -24.75 12.63
CA GLU A 155 13.08 -25.88 13.32
C GLU A 155 13.32 -27.12 12.43
N VAL A 156 13.48 -26.97 11.12
CA VAL A 156 13.84 -28.10 10.22
C VAL A 156 15.25 -27.95 9.68
#